data_AF-A0A7C5QGK5-F1
#
_entry.id   AF-A0A7C5QGK5-F1
#
_cell.length_a   1.000
_cell.length_b   1.000
_cell.length_c   1.000
_cell.angle_alpha   90.00
_cell.angle_beta   90.00
_cell.angle_gamma   90.00
#
_symmetry.space_group_name_H-M   'P 1'
#
loop_
_entity.id
_entity.type
_entity.pdbx_description
1 polymer ?
#
loop_
_entity_poly.entity_id
_entity_poly.type
_entity_poly.pdbx_seq_one_letter_code
_entity_poly.pdbx_strand_id
1 'polypeptide(L)'
;QVLLAPKRVFCNEKGEPLRLNPAAAGKSGRRKLCIVDWDGDGRLDILLNAANARFLRQVDARDGKWFFKDMGLLAEQNIEGHDVSPTVVDFNGDGIPDFLGGAEDGRFYYLRNPRTK
;
A
#
# COMPACT_ATOMS: atom_id res chain seq x y z
N GLN A 1 4.75 31.40 -1.96
CA GLN A 1 5.23 30.54 -0.86
C GLN A 1 6.14 29.47 -1.47
N VAL A 2 7.39 29.34 -1.02
CA VAL A 2 8.31 28.31 -1.52
C VAL A 2 8.18 27.10 -0.60
N LEU A 3 7.91 25.92 -1.16
CA LEU A 3 7.89 24.66 -0.40
C LEU A 3 9.33 24.34 0.04
N LEU A 4 9.51 23.92 1.29
CA LEU A 4 10.79 23.41 1.78
C LEU A 4 11.19 22.15 1.00
N ALA A 5 12.49 21.82 1.02
CA ALA A 5 12.99 20.60 0.40
C ALA A 5 12.28 19.35 0.98
N PRO A 6 11.96 18.34 0.13
CA PRO A 6 11.32 17.12 0.59
C PRO A 6 12.22 16.37 1.58
N LYS A 7 11.60 15.70 2.55
CA LYS A 7 12.29 14.93 3.60
C LYS A 7 11.91 13.45 3.51
N ARG A 8 12.86 12.57 3.84
CA ARG A 8 12.62 11.12 3.99
C ARG A 8 12.04 10.85 5.38
N VAL A 9 10.72 10.98 5.51
CA VAL A 9 9.99 10.89 6.79
C VAL A 9 9.21 9.59 6.96
N PHE A 10 9.14 8.76 5.92
CA PHE A 10 8.56 7.42 5.97
C PHE A 10 9.66 6.43 6.32
N CYS A 11 9.44 5.63 7.37
CA CYS A 11 10.42 4.72 7.94
C CYS A 11 9.84 3.32 8.12
N ASN A 12 10.71 2.31 8.17
CA ASN A 12 10.34 1.00 8.71
C ASN A 12 10.32 1.02 10.25
N GLU A 13 9.93 -0.09 10.88
CA GLU A 13 9.90 -0.24 12.35
C GLU A 13 11.24 0.07 13.04
N LYS A 14 12.37 -0.09 12.34
CA LYS A 14 13.72 0.19 12.85
C LYS A 14 14.11 1.67 12.73
N GLY A 15 13.26 2.51 12.15
CA GLY A 15 13.53 3.94 11.91
C GLY A 15 14.38 4.22 10.67
N GLU A 16 14.66 3.20 9.84
CA GLU A 16 15.38 3.37 8.59
C GLU A 16 14.43 3.92 7.52
N PRO A 17 14.89 4.80 6.60
CA PRO A 17 14.05 5.32 5.53
C PRO A 17 13.43 4.19 4.70
N LEU A 18 12.12 4.26 4.49
CA LEU A 18 11.39 3.29 3.69
C LEU A 18 11.87 3.37 2.23
N ARG A 19 12.45 2.28 1.74
CA ARG A 19 12.95 2.16 0.36
C ARG A 19 12.27 0.98 -0.32
N LEU A 20 11.26 1.28 -1.13
CA LEU A 20 10.41 0.27 -1.76
C LEU A 20 11.02 -0.31 -3.05
N ASN A 21 12.10 0.27 -3.58
CA ASN A 21 12.78 -0.16 -4.80
C ASN A 21 14.30 -0.27 -4.61
N PRO A 22 14.79 -1.20 -3.77
CA PRO A 22 16.20 -1.25 -3.40
C PRO A 22 17.12 -1.80 -4.51
N ALA A 23 16.58 -2.55 -5.48
CA ALA A 23 17.41 -3.24 -6.46
C ALA A 23 18.03 -2.28 -7.48
N ALA A 24 19.27 -2.58 -7.88
CA ALA A 24 20.04 -1.76 -8.80
C ALA A 24 19.46 -1.75 -10.23
N ALA A 25 19.74 -0.67 -10.97
CA ALA A 25 19.44 -0.54 -12.40
C ALA A 25 17.96 -0.82 -12.77
N GLY A 26 17.02 -0.39 -11.92
CA GLY A 26 15.58 -0.52 -12.21
C GLY A 26 14.99 -1.90 -11.97
N LYS A 27 15.75 -2.87 -11.43
CA LYS A 27 15.29 -4.25 -11.18
C LYS A 27 14.13 -4.39 -10.17
N SER A 28 13.76 -3.32 -9.48
CA SER A 28 12.59 -3.30 -8.59
C SER A 28 11.30 -2.84 -9.28
N GLY A 29 11.36 -2.40 -10.55
CA GLY A 29 10.21 -1.88 -11.27
C GLY A 29 9.73 -0.50 -10.77
N ARG A 30 8.62 -0.04 -11.35
CA ARG A 30 7.91 1.17 -10.91
C ARG A 30 7.00 0.80 -9.73
N ARG A 31 6.79 1.75 -8.82
CA ARG A 31 5.90 1.55 -7.67
C ARG A 31 4.62 2.34 -7.84
N LYS A 32 3.49 1.68 -7.58
CA LYS A 32 2.15 2.26 -7.48
C LYS A 32 1.65 2.06 -6.06
N LEU A 33 1.06 3.09 -5.49
CA LEU A 33 0.61 3.08 -4.11
C LEU A 33 -0.82 3.61 -4.00
N CYS A 34 -1.54 3.11 -3.01
CA CYS A 34 -2.83 3.62 -2.55
C CYS A 34 -2.70 3.87 -1.04
N ILE A 35 -3.14 5.04 -0.58
CA ILE A 35 -3.13 5.44 0.84
C ILE A 35 -4.55 5.29 1.37
N VAL A 36 -4.73 4.51 2.44
CA VAL A 36 -6.05 4.17 3.00
C VAL A 36 -5.89 3.68 4.42
N ASP A 37 -6.87 3.91 5.29
CA ASP A 37 -6.98 3.21 6.58
C ASP A 37 -7.51 1.79 6.33
N TRP A 38 -6.61 0.85 6.05
CA TRP A 38 -6.97 -0.49 5.58
C TRP A 38 -7.48 -1.35 6.74
N ASP A 39 -6.86 -1.23 7.90
CA ASP A 39 -7.19 -2.03 9.09
C ASP A 39 -8.18 -1.35 10.05
N GLY A 40 -8.59 -0.11 9.77
CA GLY A 40 -9.60 0.61 10.53
C GLY A 40 -9.11 1.15 11.88
N ASP A 41 -7.79 1.28 12.06
CA ASP A 41 -7.22 1.80 13.30
C ASP A 41 -7.11 3.33 13.35
N GLY A 42 -7.59 4.01 12.30
CA GLY A 42 -7.60 5.46 12.18
C GLY A 42 -6.29 6.05 11.67
N ARG A 43 -5.28 5.22 11.37
CA ARG A 43 -4.03 5.64 10.72
C ARG A 43 -4.06 5.32 9.23
N LEU A 44 -3.25 6.03 8.46
CA LEU A 44 -3.21 5.83 7.01
C LEU A 44 -2.10 4.85 6.65
N ASP A 45 -2.52 3.73 6.07
CA ASP A 45 -1.65 2.68 5.59
C ASP A 45 -1.28 2.87 4.11
N ILE A 46 -0.43 1.97 3.61
CA ILE A 46 -0.03 1.92 2.19
C ILE A 46 -0.36 0.54 1.63
N LEU A 47 -1.19 0.51 0.58
CA LEU A 47 -1.28 -0.64 -0.32
C LEU A 47 -0.35 -0.41 -1.50
N LEU A 48 0.59 -1.32 -1.70
CA LEU A 48 1.67 -1.20 -2.65
C LEU A 48 1.59 -2.30 -3.70
N ASN A 49 1.79 -1.97 -4.98
CA ASN A 49 1.81 -2.97 -6.04
C ASN A 49 2.77 -4.13 -5.76
N ALA A 50 2.28 -5.34 -5.98
CA ALA A 50 2.97 -6.63 -5.85
C ALA A 50 2.14 -7.69 -6.60
N ALA A 51 2.30 -8.97 -6.26
CA ALA A 51 1.46 -10.08 -6.75
C ALA A 51 -0.07 -9.80 -6.65
N ASN A 52 -0.49 -9.01 -5.66
CA ASN A 52 -1.80 -8.36 -5.60
C ASN A 52 -1.61 -6.92 -5.06
N ALA A 53 -1.72 -6.73 -3.76
CA ALA A 53 -1.20 -5.57 -3.06
C ALA A 53 -0.47 -6.04 -1.80
N ARG A 54 0.71 -5.46 -1.57
CA ARG A 54 1.44 -5.59 -0.31
C ARG A 54 0.95 -4.51 0.65
N PHE A 55 0.54 -4.93 1.85
CA PHE A 55 0.02 -4.07 2.90
C PHE A 55 1.15 -3.60 3.81
N LEU A 56 1.42 -2.30 3.82
CA LEU A 56 2.31 -1.66 4.79
C LEU A 56 1.46 -0.90 5.81
N ARG A 57 1.33 -1.47 7.00
CA ARG A 57 0.54 -0.90 8.11
C ARG A 57 1.31 0.23 8.77
N GLN A 58 0.69 1.39 8.96
CA GLN A 58 1.25 2.43 9.82
C GLN A 58 1.14 1.99 11.28
N VAL A 59 2.28 1.85 11.96
CA VAL A 59 2.34 1.39 13.35
C VAL A 59 2.61 2.52 14.35
N ASP A 60 3.19 3.63 13.89
CA ASP A 60 3.49 4.77 14.76
C ASP A 60 3.67 6.09 13.97
N ALA A 61 3.54 7.21 14.67
CA ALA A 61 3.93 8.54 14.20
C ALA A 61 4.59 9.33 15.34
N ARG A 62 5.88 9.61 15.21
CA ARG A 62 6.67 10.33 16.21
C ARG A 62 7.79 11.13 15.56
N ASP A 63 8.19 12.23 16.19
CA ASP A 63 9.30 13.09 15.75
C ASP A 63 9.19 13.56 14.28
N GLY A 64 7.96 13.78 13.80
CA GLY A 64 7.68 14.18 12.42
C GLY A 64 7.94 13.09 11.38
N LYS A 65 7.95 11.81 11.81
CA LYS A 65 8.12 10.62 10.97
C LYS A 65 6.94 9.66 11.14
N TRP A 66 6.73 8.84 10.12
CA TRP A 66 5.72 7.78 10.07
C TRP A 66 6.42 6.43 9.93
N PHE A 67 5.98 5.45 10.72
CA PHE A 67 6.61 4.15 10.82
C PHE A 67 5.68 3.07 10.29
N PHE A 68 6.21 2.22 9.42
CA PHE A 68 5.43 1.19 8.73
C PHE A 68 6.00 -0.21 8.98
N LYS A 69 5.08 -1.15 9.13
CA LYS A 69 5.34 -2.59 9.18
C LYS A 69 4.82 -3.26 7.92
N ASP A 70 5.62 -4.12 7.32
CA ASP A 70 5.18 -4.94 6.20
C ASP A 70 4.36 -6.13 6.72
N MET A 71 3.07 -6.16 6.34
CA MET A 71 2.11 -7.20 6.73
C MET A 71 1.96 -8.29 5.66
N GLY A 72 2.69 -8.20 4.56
CA GLY A 72 2.61 -9.16 3.45
C GLY A 72 1.57 -8.80 2.40
N LEU A 73 1.19 -9.79 1.59
CA LEU A 73 0.18 -9.65 0.54
C LEU A 73 -1.23 -9.69 1.15
N LEU A 74 -2.19 -9.02 0.51
CA LEU A 74 -3.59 -9.08 0.92
C LEU A 74 -4.23 -10.47 0.74
N ALA A 75 -3.74 -11.23 -0.24
CA ALA A 75 -4.19 -12.59 -0.52
C ALA A 75 -3.01 -13.47 -0.98
N GLU A 76 -3.17 -14.78 -0.95
CA GLU A 76 -2.17 -15.72 -1.48
C GLU A 76 -2.15 -15.75 -3.01
N GLN A 77 -3.30 -15.48 -3.64
CA GLN A 77 -3.47 -15.54 -5.09
C GLN A 77 -2.67 -14.43 -5.76
N ASN A 78 -1.86 -14.83 -6.73
CA ASN A 78 -1.19 -13.91 -7.62
C ASN A 78 -2.13 -13.50 -8.76
N ILE A 79 -2.33 -12.20 -8.91
CA ILE A 79 -3.09 -11.57 -10.00
C ILE A 79 -2.18 -10.67 -10.86
N GLU A 80 -0.89 -10.64 -10.56
CA GLU A 80 0.12 -9.90 -11.31
C GLU A 80 0.44 -10.64 -12.61
N GLY A 81 0.30 -9.93 -13.73
CA GLY A 81 1.04 -10.23 -14.95
C GLY A 81 2.49 -9.83 -14.72
N HIS A 82 2.79 -8.53 -14.84
CA HIS A 82 4.03 -7.91 -14.32
C HIS A 82 3.79 -6.69 -13.41
N ASP A 83 2.55 -6.22 -13.25
CA ASP A 83 2.20 -5.11 -12.38
C ASP A 83 0.72 -5.15 -11.98
N VAL A 84 0.41 -4.58 -10.82
CA VAL A 84 -0.96 -4.40 -10.31
C VAL A 84 -1.13 -2.94 -9.91
N SER A 85 -2.28 -2.34 -10.22
CA SER A 85 -2.60 -0.97 -9.83
C SER A 85 -3.59 -1.00 -8.66
N PRO A 86 -3.13 -0.90 -7.40
CA PRO A 86 -4.01 -0.95 -6.24
C PRO A 86 -4.87 0.31 -6.16
N THR A 87 -6.16 0.13 -5.92
CA THR A 87 -7.09 1.17 -5.44
C THR A 87 -8.07 0.54 -4.45
N VAL A 88 -8.84 1.38 -3.78
CA VAL A 88 -9.93 0.93 -2.90
C VAL A 88 -11.28 1.46 -3.36
N VAL A 89 -12.33 0.74 -3.01
CA VAL A 89 -13.74 1.06 -3.28
C VAL A 89 -14.59 0.70 -2.07
N ASP A 90 -15.78 1.27 -1.96
CA ASP A 90 -16.81 0.85 -1.01
C ASP A 90 -18.13 0.71 -1.79
N PHE A 91 -18.30 -0.43 -2.46
CA PHE A 91 -19.47 -0.66 -3.32
C PHE A 91 -20.71 -1.08 -2.53
N ASN A 92 -20.54 -1.67 -1.34
CA ASN A 92 -21.64 -2.08 -0.47
C ASN A 92 -22.08 -0.98 0.52
N GLY A 93 -21.34 0.13 0.61
CA GLY A 93 -21.70 1.31 1.40
C GLY A 93 -21.59 1.08 2.91
N ASP A 94 -20.72 0.17 3.35
CA ASP A 94 -20.55 -0.14 4.77
C ASP A 94 -19.50 0.74 5.46
N GLY A 95 -18.83 1.62 4.69
CA GLY A 95 -17.77 2.49 5.18
C GLY A 95 -16.41 1.80 5.36
N ILE A 96 -16.27 0.54 4.93
CA ILE A 96 -15.04 -0.24 4.98
C ILE A 96 -14.48 -0.35 3.55
N PRO A 97 -13.26 0.14 3.29
CA PRO A 97 -12.68 0.08 1.95
C PRO A 97 -12.31 -1.35 1.57
N ASP A 98 -12.87 -1.84 0.46
CA ASP A 98 -12.48 -3.06 -0.23
C ASP A 98 -11.37 -2.80 -1.25
N PHE A 99 -10.60 -3.83 -1.59
CA PHE A 99 -9.55 -3.73 -2.61
C PHE A 99 -10.12 -3.90 -4.02
N LEU A 100 -9.67 -3.03 -4.93
CA LEU A 100 -9.84 -3.17 -6.37
C LEU A 100 -8.47 -3.02 -7.06
N GLY A 101 -8.04 -4.07 -7.75
CA GLY A 101 -6.77 -4.10 -8.47
C GLY A 101 -6.98 -4.17 -9.98
N GLY A 102 -6.39 -3.25 -10.72
CA GLY A 102 -6.24 -3.41 -12.18
C GLY A 102 -4.96 -4.18 -12.51
N ALA A 103 -5.07 -5.28 -13.24
CA ALA A 103 -3.95 -6.11 -13.65
C ALA A 103 -3.61 -5.95 -15.14
N GLU A 104 -2.40 -6.34 -15.52
CA GLU A 104 -1.92 -6.24 -16.91
C GLU A 104 -2.63 -7.18 -17.90
N ASP A 105 -3.37 -8.17 -17.42
CA ASP A 105 -4.21 -9.04 -18.26
C ASP A 105 -5.50 -8.34 -18.76
N GLY A 106 -5.68 -7.06 -18.41
CA GLY A 106 -6.82 -6.23 -18.80
C GLY A 106 -8.04 -6.41 -17.90
N ARG A 107 -7.94 -7.13 -16.79
CA ARG A 107 -9.04 -7.36 -15.86
C ARG A 107 -8.92 -6.54 -14.58
N PHE A 108 -10.07 -6.40 -13.93
CA PHE A 108 -10.17 -5.92 -12.56
C PHE A 108 -10.41 -7.08 -11.61
N TYR A 109 -9.73 -7.02 -10.47
CA TYR A 109 -9.84 -7.98 -9.38
C TYR A 109 -10.35 -7.28 -8.14
N TYR A 110 -11.43 -7.81 -7.57
CA TYR A 110 -12.05 -7.29 -6.36
C TYR A 110 -11.78 -8.24 -5.20
N LEU A 111 -11.42 -7.70 -4.04
CA LEU A 111 -11.26 -8.44 -2.79
C LEU A 111 -11.94 -7.67 -1.67
N ARG A 112 -12.94 -8.31 -1.06
CA ARG A 112 -13.65 -7.77 0.10
C ARG A 112 -12.70 -7.66 1.29
N ASN A 113 -12.77 -6.56 2.02
CA ASN A 113 -12.00 -6.35 3.24
C ASN A 113 -12.43 -7.38 4.31
N PRO A 114 -11.50 -8.06 4.99
CA PRO A 114 -11.84 -9.00 6.07
C PRO A 114 -12.61 -8.39 7.25
N ARG A 115 -12.62 -7.06 7.39
CA ARG A 115 -13.41 -6.35 8.42
C ARG A 115 -14.90 -6.27 8.10
N THR A 116 -15.25 -6.40 6.84
CA THR A 116 -16.62 -6.31 6.37
C THR A 116 -17.43 -7.55 6.81
N LYS A 117 -18.68 -7.32 7.25
CA LYS A 117 -19.60 -8.37 7.73
C LYS A 117 -20.43 -9.01 6.62
#